data_AF-A0A928BV83-F1
#
_entry.id   AF-A0A928BV83-F1
#
_cell.length_a   1.000
_cell.length_b   1.000
_cell.length_c   1.000
_cell.angle_alpha   90.00
_cell.angle_beta   90.00
_cell.angle_gamma   90.00
#
_symmetry.space_group_name_H-M   'P 1'
#
loop_
_entity.id
_entity.type
_entity.pdbx_description
1 polymer ?
#
loop_
_entity_poly.entity_id
_entity_poly.type
_entity_poly.pdbx_seq_one_letter_code
_entity_poly.pdbx_strand_id
1 'polypeptide(L)'
;MAKGNRKVPGINASSTADISFILLIFFLVVTSMSHQTGLNSRLPEKTEDNTPPPKILQRNVLAVNVNMYSKILVKPGDMEVSEFESRYGVKVTDVPFEKLRWIAKDFICNQITDANGNVVAKDLEVYPVMIDTFVIWKDKDGNPHALPDGQPRNISKNHVITLTTDRASEYSVYFKVANELYGAYNELRDQLAQEEYGKSYSELDGNQQEVCQQYYKLKIYEAKPQEYTETVQ
;
A
#
# COMPACT_ATOMS: atom_id res chain seq x y z
N MET A 1 -30.38 77.92 -16.36
CA MET A 1 -30.04 76.77 -17.25
C MET A 1 -30.84 75.56 -16.80
N ALA A 2 -31.75 75.05 -17.63
CA ALA A 2 -32.57 73.88 -17.30
C ALA A 2 -31.75 72.59 -17.48
N LYS A 3 -31.62 71.80 -16.41
CA LYS A 3 -30.87 70.54 -16.40
C LYS A 3 -31.77 69.43 -16.95
N GLY A 4 -31.51 69.00 -18.19
CA GLY A 4 -32.24 67.90 -18.81
C GLY A 4 -32.04 66.58 -18.07
N ASN A 5 -33.13 65.91 -17.71
CA ASN A 5 -33.11 64.57 -17.15
C ASN A 5 -32.65 63.57 -18.24
N ARG A 6 -31.40 63.09 -18.14
CA ARG A 6 -30.97 61.90 -18.88
C ARG A 6 -31.70 60.70 -18.29
N LYS A 7 -32.59 60.07 -19.08
CA LYS A 7 -33.11 58.74 -18.76
C LYS A 7 -31.93 57.78 -18.76
N VAL A 8 -31.58 57.26 -17.60
CA VAL A 8 -30.61 56.17 -17.48
C VAL A 8 -31.18 54.94 -18.23
N PRO A 9 -30.40 54.30 -19.12
CA PRO A 9 -30.86 53.07 -19.77
C PRO A 9 -31.16 52.01 -18.71
N GLY A 10 -32.35 51.42 -18.77
CA GLY A 10 -32.69 50.29 -17.92
C GLY A 10 -31.80 49.09 -18.26
N ILE A 11 -31.19 48.47 -17.27
CA ILE A 11 -30.46 47.21 -17.45
C ILE A 11 -31.52 46.13 -17.71
N ASN A 12 -31.28 45.26 -18.70
CA ASN A 12 -32.13 44.12 -19.00
C ASN A 12 -32.03 43.09 -17.87
N ALA A 13 -32.81 43.30 -16.81
CA ALA A 13 -32.80 42.47 -15.60
C ALA A 13 -33.15 41.00 -15.89
N SER A 14 -33.98 40.73 -16.89
CA SER A 14 -34.34 39.37 -17.32
C SER A 14 -33.13 38.63 -17.87
N SER A 15 -32.37 39.24 -18.79
CA SER A 15 -31.18 38.61 -19.38
C SER A 15 -30.07 38.41 -18.35
N THR A 16 -29.91 39.35 -17.40
CA THR A 16 -28.95 39.18 -16.30
C THR A 16 -29.38 38.09 -15.32
N ALA A 17 -30.68 37.93 -15.08
CA ALA A 17 -31.22 36.87 -14.22
C ALA A 17 -31.01 35.49 -14.83
N ASP A 18 -31.26 35.32 -16.14
CA ASP A 18 -31.05 34.05 -16.84
C ASP A 18 -29.57 33.63 -16.84
N ILE A 19 -28.66 34.59 -17.10
CA ILE A 19 -27.21 34.35 -17.05
C ILE A 19 -26.78 33.96 -15.62
N SER A 20 -27.30 34.65 -14.61
CA SER A 20 -26.98 34.36 -13.20
C SER A 20 -27.51 33.00 -12.76
N PHE A 21 -28.69 32.60 -13.24
CA PHE A 21 -29.31 31.31 -12.92
C PHE A 21 -28.56 30.15 -13.59
N ILE A 22 -28.14 30.31 -14.85
CA ILE A 22 -27.29 29.33 -15.54
C ILE A 22 -25.94 29.20 -14.83
N LEU A 23 -25.31 30.31 -14.42
CA LEU A 23 -24.06 30.26 -13.65
C LEU A 23 -24.26 29.57 -12.29
N LEU A 24 -25.38 29.80 -11.60
CA LEU A 24 -25.70 29.14 -10.34
C LEU A 24 -25.85 27.63 -10.53
N ILE A 25 -26.60 27.18 -11.55
CA ILE A 25 -26.73 25.75 -11.87
C ILE A 25 -25.38 25.16 -12.27
N PHE A 26 -24.59 25.86 -13.08
CA PHE A 26 -23.25 25.45 -13.46
C PHE A 26 -22.36 25.26 -12.22
N PHE A 27 -22.34 26.23 -11.31
CA PHE A 27 -21.59 26.10 -10.06
C PHE A 27 -22.13 24.96 -9.18
N LEU A 28 -23.44 24.79 -9.08
CA LEU A 28 -24.05 23.69 -8.31
C LEU A 28 -23.71 22.31 -8.89
N VAL A 29 -23.63 22.18 -10.22
CA VAL A 29 -23.28 20.93 -10.91
C VAL A 29 -21.78 20.65 -10.84
N VAL A 30 -20.93 21.65 -11.09
CA VAL A 30 -19.47 21.48 -11.07
C VAL A 30 -18.95 21.27 -9.64
N THR A 31 -19.59 21.86 -8.62
CA THR A 31 -19.22 21.63 -7.21
C THR A 31 -19.76 20.31 -6.65
N SER A 32 -20.79 19.72 -7.26
CA SER A 32 -21.33 18.40 -6.88
C SER A 32 -20.70 17.24 -7.64
N MET A 33 -19.91 17.50 -8.69
CA MET A 33 -19.04 16.49 -9.28
C MET A 33 -17.99 16.09 -8.24
N SER A 34 -18.12 14.86 -7.73
CA SER A 34 -17.09 14.26 -6.90
C SER A 34 -15.85 14.05 -7.77
N HIS A 35 -14.82 14.86 -7.54
CA HIS A 35 -13.50 14.50 -8.03
C HIS A 35 -13.08 13.24 -7.28
N GLN A 36 -13.01 12.11 -7.99
CA GLN A 36 -12.25 10.97 -7.51
C GLN A 36 -10.82 11.45 -7.32
N THR A 37 -10.44 11.72 -6.07
CA THR A 37 -9.06 11.98 -5.70
C THR A 37 -8.25 10.80 -6.18
N GLY A 38 -7.43 11.01 -7.22
CA GLY A 38 -6.47 10.02 -7.65
C GLY A 38 -5.57 9.65 -6.47
N LEU A 39 -5.07 8.41 -6.46
CA LEU A 39 -4.06 7.99 -5.49
C LEU A 39 -2.86 8.96 -5.63
N ASN A 40 -2.56 9.74 -4.58
CA ASN A 40 -1.42 10.65 -4.57
C ASN A 40 -0.13 9.84 -4.50
N SER A 41 0.27 9.22 -5.61
CA SER A 41 1.54 8.52 -5.76
C SER A 41 2.63 9.57 -5.92
N ARG A 42 3.53 9.67 -4.93
CA ARG A 42 4.81 10.34 -5.16
C ARG A 42 5.60 9.48 -6.14
N LEU A 43 6.15 10.10 -7.17
CA LEU A 43 7.13 9.42 -8.01
C LEU A 43 8.27 8.94 -7.11
N PRO A 44 8.78 7.72 -7.31
CA PRO A 44 9.99 7.28 -6.65
C PRO A 44 11.09 8.30 -6.88
N GLU A 45 11.96 8.49 -5.89
CA GLU A 45 13.16 9.28 -6.07
C GLU A 45 13.94 8.73 -7.28
N LYS A 46 14.29 9.63 -8.21
CA LYS A 46 15.11 9.27 -9.36
C LYS A 46 16.45 8.81 -8.80
N THR A 47 16.80 7.55 -9.05
CA THR A 47 18.08 6.99 -8.62
C THR A 47 19.19 7.73 -9.37
N GLU A 48 20.08 8.41 -8.66
CA GLU A 48 21.35 8.89 -9.22
C GLU A 48 22.26 7.67 -9.34
N ASP A 49 22.19 6.97 -10.48
CA ASP A 49 23.34 6.32 -11.13
C ASP A 49 22.87 5.26 -12.14
N ASN A 50 23.69 5.13 -13.18
CA ASN A 50 23.63 4.12 -14.25
C ASN A 50 23.93 2.69 -13.73
N THR A 51 23.51 2.37 -12.50
CA THR A 51 23.64 1.04 -11.91
C THR A 51 22.52 0.16 -12.44
N PRO A 52 22.82 -1.06 -12.92
CA PRO A 52 21.78 -1.99 -13.32
C PRO A 52 20.84 -2.22 -12.14
N PRO A 53 19.51 -2.31 -12.37
CA PRO A 53 18.56 -2.54 -11.29
C PRO A 53 18.99 -3.76 -10.48
N PRO A 54 18.94 -3.70 -9.15
CA PRO A 54 19.35 -4.82 -8.31
C PRO A 54 18.54 -6.05 -8.72
N LYS A 55 19.23 -7.18 -8.94
CA LYS A 55 18.55 -8.44 -9.25
C LYS A 55 17.68 -8.85 -8.06
N ILE A 56 16.36 -8.74 -8.22
CA ILE A 56 15.40 -9.17 -7.19
C ILE A 56 15.22 -10.68 -7.34
N LEU A 57 15.41 -11.41 -6.24
CA LEU A 57 15.21 -12.86 -6.20
C LEU A 57 13.71 -13.18 -6.07
N GLN A 58 13.25 -14.29 -6.66
CA GLN A 58 11.83 -14.68 -6.64
C GLN A 58 11.30 -14.87 -5.21
N ARG A 59 12.06 -15.46 -4.29
CA ARG A 59 11.77 -15.47 -2.83
C ARG A 59 11.39 -14.12 -2.23
N ASN A 60 11.91 -13.02 -2.79
CA ASN A 60 11.66 -11.68 -2.30
C ASN A 60 10.45 -11.00 -2.96
N VAL A 61 9.68 -11.72 -3.79
CA VAL A 61 8.53 -11.18 -4.52
C VAL A 61 7.22 -11.81 -4.05
N LEU A 62 6.28 -10.99 -3.59
CA LEU A 62 4.90 -11.37 -3.36
C LEU A 62 4.06 -10.79 -4.50
N ALA A 63 3.52 -11.67 -5.34
CA ALA A 63 2.67 -11.26 -6.44
C ALA A 63 1.20 -11.39 -6.08
N VAL A 64 0.55 -10.25 -5.91
CA VAL A 64 -0.89 -10.14 -5.66
C VAL A 64 -1.58 -9.81 -6.99
N ASN A 65 -2.46 -10.70 -7.43
CA ASN A 65 -3.21 -10.55 -8.65
C ASN A 65 -4.71 -10.55 -8.34
N VAL A 66 -5.46 -9.66 -8.95
CA VAL A 66 -6.91 -9.68 -8.93
C VAL A 66 -7.40 -10.18 -10.29
N ASN A 67 -8.15 -11.27 -10.30
CA ASN A 67 -8.68 -11.82 -11.56
C ASN A 67 -10.01 -11.19 -11.98
N MET A 68 -10.50 -11.56 -13.17
CA MET A 68 -11.79 -11.11 -13.71
C MET A 68 -13.01 -11.42 -12.82
N TYR A 69 -12.90 -12.36 -11.88
CA TYR A 69 -13.95 -12.67 -10.91
C TYR A 69 -13.81 -11.86 -9.61
N SER A 70 -12.97 -10.83 -9.60
CA SER A 70 -12.66 -10.01 -8.43
C SER A 70 -12.08 -10.80 -7.25
N LYS A 71 -11.49 -11.97 -7.52
CA LYS A 71 -10.80 -12.78 -6.51
C LYS A 71 -9.33 -12.43 -6.45
N ILE A 72 -8.76 -12.52 -5.25
CA ILE A 72 -7.36 -12.23 -4.98
C ILE A 72 -6.56 -13.53 -5.08
N LEU A 73 -5.54 -13.52 -5.92
CA LEU A 73 -4.56 -14.56 -6.06
C LEU A 73 -3.23 -14.07 -5.50
N VAL A 74 -2.57 -14.89 -4.69
CA VAL A 74 -1.29 -14.53 -4.07
C VAL A 74 -0.24 -15.57 -4.43
N LYS A 75 0.76 -15.20 -5.21
CA LYS A 75 1.91 -16.06 -5.52
C LYS A 75 3.07 -15.72 -4.58
N PRO A 76 3.46 -16.65 -3.69
CA PRO A 76 4.46 -16.41 -2.67
C PRO A 76 5.87 -16.76 -3.18
N GLY A 77 6.41 -16.02 -4.15
CA GLY A 77 7.81 -16.17 -4.59
C GLY A 77 8.25 -17.63 -4.83
N ASP A 78 9.17 -18.10 -3.98
CA ASP A 78 9.74 -19.46 -4.00
C ASP A 78 9.03 -20.47 -3.06
N MET A 79 8.04 -20.03 -2.27
CA MET A 79 7.27 -20.88 -1.37
C MET A 79 6.29 -21.75 -2.18
N GLU A 80 6.20 -23.04 -1.85
CA GLU A 80 5.24 -23.91 -2.50
C GLU A 80 3.79 -23.52 -2.13
N VAL A 81 2.87 -23.73 -3.08
CA VAL A 81 1.45 -23.43 -2.88
C VAL A 81 0.88 -24.20 -1.68
N SER A 82 1.23 -25.48 -1.56
CA SER A 82 0.83 -26.35 -0.43
C SER A 82 1.25 -25.77 0.92
N GLU A 83 2.49 -25.26 1.01
CA GLU A 83 3.02 -24.65 2.22
C GLU A 83 2.29 -23.34 2.54
N PHE A 84 2.06 -22.48 1.55
CA PHE A 84 1.31 -21.23 1.72
C PHE A 84 -0.10 -21.49 2.25
N GLU A 85 -0.81 -22.43 1.63
CA GLU A 85 -2.18 -22.76 2.02
C GLU A 85 -2.23 -23.36 3.43
N SER A 86 -1.24 -24.18 3.80
CA SER A 86 -1.11 -24.72 5.16
C SER A 86 -0.77 -23.64 6.19
N ARG A 87 0.13 -22.71 5.86
CA ARG A 87 0.62 -21.66 6.76
C ARG A 87 -0.46 -20.63 7.07
N TYR A 88 -1.25 -20.26 6.06
CA TYR A 88 -2.23 -19.18 6.17
C TYR A 88 -3.68 -19.65 6.26
N GLY A 89 -3.92 -20.95 6.03
CA GLY A 89 -5.26 -21.54 6.04
C GLY A 89 -6.19 -20.98 4.96
N VAL A 90 -5.62 -20.48 3.86
CA VAL A 90 -6.36 -19.87 2.74
C VAL A 90 -5.88 -20.44 1.43
N LYS A 91 -6.72 -20.45 0.40
CA LYS A 91 -6.30 -20.87 -0.93
C LYS A 91 -5.54 -19.77 -1.65
N VAL A 92 -4.45 -20.12 -2.32
CA VAL A 92 -3.64 -19.18 -3.12
C VAL A 92 -4.48 -18.47 -4.19
N THR A 93 -5.52 -19.13 -4.70
CA THR A 93 -6.38 -18.61 -5.78
C THR A 93 -7.56 -17.76 -5.31
N ASP A 94 -7.84 -17.72 -4.01
CA ASP A 94 -9.01 -17.06 -3.44
C ASP A 94 -8.73 -16.57 -2.02
N VAL A 95 -7.78 -15.65 -1.90
CA VAL A 95 -7.39 -15.07 -0.62
C VAL A 95 -8.44 -14.05 -0.18
N PRO A 96 -9.04 -14.19 1.03
CA PRO A 96 -9.94 -13.18 1.56
C PRO A 96 -9.22 -11.86 1.83
N PHE A 97 -9.88 -10.73 1.58
CA PHE A 97 -9.32 -9.38 1.82
C PHE A 97 -8.77 -9.22 3.24
N GLU A 98 -9.50 -9.68 4.25
CA GLU A 98 -9.14 -9.56 5.66
C GLU A 98 -7.82 -10.25 6.01
N LYS A 99 -7.44 -11.28 5.24
CA LYS A 99 -6.19 -12.03 5.42
C LYS A 99 -5.02 -11.39 4.69
N LEU A 100 -5.28 -10.60 3.64
CA LEU A 100 -4.22 -10.07 2.77
C LEU A 100 -3.24 -9.17 3.52
N ARG A 101 -3.73 -8.29 4.41
CA ARG A 101 -2.85 -7.44 5.21
C ARG A 101 -1.91 -8.24 6.07
N TRP A 102 -2.45 -9.24 6.78
CA TRP A 102 -1.64 -10.12 7.62
C TRP A 102 -0.61 -10.88 6.76
N ILE A 103 -0.99 -11.37 5.58
CA ILE A 103 -0.07 -12.09 4.67
C ILE A 103 1.05 -11.16 4.19
N ALA A 104 0.71 -9.91 3.86
CA ALA A 104 1.70 -8.92 3.45
C ALA A 104 2.66 -8.57 4.60
N LYS A 105 2.17 -8.43 5.84
CA LYS A 105 3.03 -8.22 7.03
C LYS A 105 3.96 -9.41 7.24
N ASP A 106 3.40 -10.62 7.20
CA ASP A 106 4.17 -11.86 7.34
C ASP A 106 5.26 -11.93 6.28
N PHE A 107 4.89 -11.69 5.02
CA PHE A 107 5.82 -11.65 3.92
C PHE A 107 6.89 -10.56 4.10
N ILE A 108 6.59 -9.37 4.58
CA ILE A 108 7.61 -8.31 4.79
C ILE A 108 8.59 -8.73 5.90
N CYS A 109 8.10 -9.38 6.96
CA CYS A 109 8.89 -9.74 8.14
C CYS A 109 9.64 -11.08 8.02
N ASN A 110 9.19 -12.02 7.17
CA ASN A 110 9.56 -13.44 7.26
C ASN A 110 10.10 -14.04 5.95
N GLN A 111 10.67 -13.24 5.04
CA GLN A 111 11.19 -13.72 3.74
C GLN A 111 12.40 -14.63 3.80
N ILE A 112 12.92 -14.85 5.00
CA ILE A 112 14.29 -15.32 5.18
C ILE A 112 14.34 -16.57 6.02
N THR A 113 13.18 -17.16 6.30
CA THR A 113 13.02 -18.24 7.25
C THR A 113 12.37 -19.42 6.55
N ASP A 114 12.99 -20.61 6.66
CA ASP A 114 12.37 -21.85 6.18
C ASP A 114 11.10 -22.18 6.97
N ALA A 115 10.37 -23.23 6.55
CA ALA A 115 9.15 -23.69 7.22
C ALA A 115 9.35 -24.04 8.73
N ASN A 116 10.60 -24.17 9.18
CA ASN A 116 10.97 -24.55 10.56
C ASN A 116 11.53 -23.39 11.37
N GLY A 117 11.60 -22.18 10.81
CA GLY A 117 12.14 -21.04 11.52
C GLY A 117 13.59 -20.66 11.17
N ASN A 118 14.31 -21.47 10.42
CA ASN A 118 15.74 -21.22 10.21
C ASN A 118 16.00 -20.16 9.16
N VAL A 119 16.92 -19.23 9.48
CA VAL A 119 17.39 -18.18 8.58
C VAL A 119 18.11 -18.80 7.37
N VAL A 120 17.51 -18.73 6.17
CA VAL A 120 17.98 -19.36 4.93
C VAL A 120 18.64 -18.41 3.92
N ALA A 121 18.53 -17.08 4.06
CA ALA A 121 19.24 -16.15 3.17
C ALA A 121 20.59 -15.69 3.76
N LYS A 122 21.64 -15.76 2.94
CA LYS A 122 23.01 -15.34 3.30
C LYS A 122 23.28 -13.84 3.10
N ASP A 123 22.41 -13.14 2.36
CA ASP A 123 22.61 -11.74 1.94
C ASP A 123 22.01 -10.73 2.94
N LEU A 124 21.94 -11.10 4.23
CA LEU A 124 21.24 -10.36 5.28
C LEU A 124 22.11 -9.20 5.80
N GLU A 125 21.68 -7.97 5.57
CA GLU A 125 21.95 -6.86 6.48
C GLU A 125 20.89 -6.94 7.60
N VAL A 126 21.16 -7.76 8.62
CA VAL A 126 20.33 -7.83 9.83
C VAL A 126 20.40 -6.45 10.49
N TYR A 127 19.29 -5.74 10.60
CA TYR A 127 19.25 -4.60 11.52
C TYR A 127 19.28 -5.18 12.94
N PRO A 128 20.29 -4.84 13.76
CA PRO A 128 20.30 -5.27 15.15
C PRO A 128 19.18 -4.52 15.88
N VAL A 129 18.04 -5.19 16.09
CA VAL A 129 17.12 -4.78 17.16
C VAL A 129 17.88 -4.99 18.45
N MET A 130 18.21 -3.90 19.12
CA MET A 130 18.80 -3.97 20.45
C MET A 130 17.80 -4.64 21.40
N ILE A 131 18.35 -5.62 22.12
CA ILE A 131 17.92 -6.27 23.37
C ILE A 131 16.84 -7.36 23.33
N ASP A 132 17.23 -8.51 23.90
CA ASP A 132 16.44 -9.64 24.40
C ASP A 132 15.03 -9.24 24.85
N THR A 133 14.01 -9.75 24.15
CA THR A 133 12.81 -10.41 24.69
C THR A 133 11.82 -10.52 23.53
N PHE A 134 11.42 -11.75 23.20
CA PHE A 134 10.42 -12.08 22.19
C PHE A 134 9.14 -11.24 22.38
N VAL A 135 8.88 -10.29 21.47
CA VAL A 135 7.64 -9.49 21.46
C VAL A 135 6.53 -10.32 20.83
N ILE A 136 5.59 -10.74 21.67
CA ILE A 136 4.34 -11.37 21.24
C ILE A 136 3.30 -10.27 20.99
N TRP A 137 3.02 -9.97 19.73
CA TRP A 137 1.95 -9.05 19.33
C TRP A 137 0.58 -9.63 19.68
N LYS A 138 -0.37 -8.80 20.13
CA LYS A 138 -1.77 -9.19 20.27
C LYS A 138 -2.63 -8.47 19.22
N ASP A 139 -3.59 -9.18 18.62
CA ASP A 139 -4.61 -8.56 17.75
C ASP A 139 -5.63 -7.72 18.55
N LYS A 140 -6.64 -7.17 17.85
CA LYS A 140 -7.71 -6.36 18.45
C LYS A 140 -8.61 -7.14 19.43
N ASP A 141 -8.55 -8.48 19.38
CA ASP A 141 -9.27 -9.41 20.25
C ASP A 141 -8.36 -9.99 21.35
N GLY A 142 -7.10 -9.57 21.42
CA GLY A 142 -6.13 -9.99 22.42
C GLY A 142 -5.34 -11.27 22.09
N ASN A 143 -5.46 -11.82 20.88
CA ASN A 143 -4.80 -13.08 20.51
C ASN A 143 -3.34 -12.85 20.07
N PRO A 144 -2.40 -13.65 20.59
CA PRO A 144 -0.99 -13.53 20.25
C PRO A 144 -0.72 -14.01 18.82
N HIS A 145 -0.16 -13.14 17.96
CA HIS A 145 0.39 -13.52 16.66
C HIS A 145 1.92 -13.51 16.74
N ALA A 146 2.48 -14.69 16.99
CA ALA A 146 3.82 -15.04 16.54
C ALA A 146 3.70 -15.74 15.18
N LEU A 147 4.79 -15.77 14.40
CA LEU A 147 4.96 -16.89 13.50
C LEU A 147 4.89 -18.21 14.28
N PRO A 148 4.53 -19.34 13.65
CA PRO A 148 4.38 -20.64 14.32
C PRO A 148 5.59 -21.09 15.17
N ASP A 149 6.76 -20.46 15.04
CA ASP A 149 8.06 -20.87 15.59
C ASP A 149 8.72 -19.90 16.57
N GLY A 150 8.22 -18.67 16.74
CA GLY A 150 8.80 -17.66 17.64
C GLY A 150 10.11 -17.00 17.18
N GLN A 151 10.44 -16.96 15.89
CA GLN A 151 11.73 -16.46 15.38
C GLN A 151 11.83 -14.91 15.22
N PRO A 152 13.05 -14.32 15.19
CA PRO A 152 13.27 -12.87 15.04
C PRO A 152 12.80 -12.30 13.68
N ARG A 153 12.46 -11.00 13.67
CA ARG A 153 12.05 -10.25 12.46
C ARG A 153 13.25 -10.05 11.52
N ASN A 154 13.36 -10.88 10.48
CA ASN A 154 14.39 -10.77 9.46
C ASN A 154 13.82 -10.14 8.20
N ILE A 155 13.98 -8.83 8.02
CA ILE A 155 13.45 -8.11 6.85
C ILE A 155 14.46 -8.15 5.72
N SER A 156 14.02 -8.62 4.55
CA SER A 156 14.84 -8.56 3.34
C SER A 156 14.87 -7.12 2.84
N LYS A 157 16.07 -6.55 2.69
CA LYS A 157 16.28 -5.22 2.11
C LYS A 157 15.64 -5.09 0.73
N ASN A 158 15.43 -6.20 0.01
CA ASN A 158 14.98 -6.23 -1.38
C ASN A 158 13.58 -6.85 -1.58
N HIS A 159 12.75 -6.90 -0.53
CA HIS A 159 11.36 -7.35 -0.71
C HIS A 159 10.59 -6.46 -1.69
N VAL A 160 9.71 -7.07 -2.47
CA VAL A 160 8.85 -6.38 -3.44
C VAL A 160 7.45 -7.01 -3.40
N ILE A 161 6.44 -6.17 -3.29
CA ILE A 161 5.03 -6.57 -3.44
C ILE A 161 4.55 -6.02 -4.78
N THR A 162 4.06 -6.90 -5.64
CA THR A 162 3.46 -6.50 -6.91
C THR A 162 1.95 -6.63 -6.82
N LEU A 163 1.23 -5.60 -7.28
CA LEU A 163 -0.22 -5.61 -7.41
C LEU A 163 -0.57 -5.54 -8.88
N THR A 164 -1.34 -6.52 -9.35
CA THR A 164 -1.86 -6.58 -10.72
C THR A 164 -3.36 -6.81 -10.69
N THR A 165 -4.10 -6.25 -11.63
CA THR A 165 -5.56 -6.38 -11.69
C THR A 165 -6.01 -6.61 -13.11
N ASP A 166 -6.94 -7.53 -13.30
CA ASP A 166 -7.59 -7.78 -14.58
C ASP A 166 -8.48 -6.58 -14.95
N ARG A 167 -8.56 -6.27 -16.24
CA ARG A 167 -9.35 -5.13 -16.74
C ARG A 167 -10.85 -5.31 -16.49
N ALA A 168 -11.31 -6.55 -16.38
CA ALA A 168 -12.71 -6.88 -16.10
C ALA A 168 -13.04 -6.82 -14.60
N SER A 169 -12.05 -6.72 -13.71
CA SER A 169 -12.27 -6.60 -12.27
C SER A 169 -12.86 -5.23 -11.91
N GLU A 170 -13.63 -5.19 -10.82
CA GLU A 170 -14.13 -3.92 -10.31
C GLU A 170 -13.01 -3.05 -9.75
N TYR A 171 -13.00 -1.76 -10.09
CA TYR A 171 -12.04 -0.80 -9.51
C TYR A 171 -12.09 -0.76 -7.97
N SER A 172 -13.27 -1.00 -7.39
CA SER A 172 -13.48 -1.07 -5.95
C SER A 172 -12.59 -2.12 -5.27
N VAL A 173 -12.32 -3.23 -5.97
CA VAL A 173 -11.51 -4.34 -5.48
C VAL A 173 -10.04 -3.98 -5.47
N TYR A 174 -9.54 -3.38 -6.55
CA TYR A 174 -8.18 -2.84 -6.60
C TYR A 174 -7.91 -1.91 -5.41
N PHE A 175 -8.82 -0.96 -5.15
CA PHE A 175 -8.66 -0.01 -4.06
C PHE A 175 -8.63 -0.70 -2.69
N LYS A 176 -9.50 -1.69 -2.47
CA LYS A 176 -9.49 -2.49 -1.22
C LYS A 176 -8.19 -3.26 -1.05
N VAL A 177 -7.73 -3.95 -2.10
CA VAL A 177 -6.46 -4.70 -2.08
C VAL A 177 -5.30 -3.76 -1.78
N ALA A 178 -5.19 -2.64 -2.49
CA ALA A 178 -4.17 -1.63 -2.25
C ALA A 178 -4.19 -1.15 -0.80
N ASN A 179 -5.36 -0.79 -0.26
CA ASN A 179 -5.49 -0.35 1.13
C ASN A 179 -5.00 -1.40 2.14
N GLU A 180 -5.26 -2.68 1.93
CA GLU A 180 -4.77 -3.74 2.81
C GLU A 180 -3.23 -3.87 2.75
N LEU A 181 -2.63 -3.73 1.56
CA LEU A 181 -1.18 -3.75 1.40
C LEU A 181 -0.51 -2.51 2.02
N TYR A 182 -1.07 -1.31 1.82
CA TYR A 182 -0.59 -0.10 2.50
C TYR A 182 -0.80 -0.20 4.02
N GLY A 183 -1.92 -0.79 4.45
CA GLY A 183 -2.23 -1.05 5.84
C GLY A 183 -1.18 -1.92 6.52
N ALA A 184 -0.62 -2.91 5.82
CA ALA A 184 0.46 -3.74 6.32
C ALA A 184 1.71 -2.91 6.69
N TYR A 185 2.16 -2.04 5.79
CA TYR A 185 3.29 -1.14 6.07
C TYR A 185 3.00 -0.15 7.20
N ASN A 186 1.80 0.42 7.22
CA ASN A 186 1.41 1.38 8.25
C ASN A 186 1.42 0.73 9.63
N GLU A 187 0.85 -0.48 9.76
CA GLU A 187 0.90 -1.23 11.02
C GLU A 187 2.33 -1.58 11.41
N LEU A 188 3.17 -2.05 10.49
CA LEU A 188 4.58 -2.36 10.80
C LEU A 188 5.37 -1.13 11.28
N ARG A 189 5.12 0.04 10.69
CA ARG A 189 5.76 1.30 11.11
C ARG A 189 5.24 1.80 12.45
N ASP A 190 3.94 1.69 12.69
CA ASP A 190 3.31 2.05 13.97
C ASP A 190 3.81 1.17 15.11
N GLN A 191 3.93 -0.13 14.83
CA GLN A 191 4.54 -1.10 15.72
C GLN A 191 5.99 -0.73 16.08
N LEU A 192 6.83 -0.43 15.08
CA LEU A 192 8.21 0.00 15.31
C LEU A 192 8.29 1.34 16.04
N ALA A 193 7.41 2.29 15.72
CA ALA A 193 7.33 3.57 16.40
C ALA A 193 7.04 3.40 17.89
N GLN A 194 6.12 2.50 18.22
CA GLN A 194 5.76 2.18 19.59
C GLN A 194 6.90 1.47 20.34
N GLU A 195 7.66 0.62 19.66
CA GLU A 195 8.81 -0.09 20.23
C GLU A 195 10.00 0.86 20.49
N GLU A 196 10.39 1.64 19.50
CA GLU A 196 11.58 2.50 19.55
C GLU A 196 11.33 3.80 20.34
N TYR A 197 10.13 4.37 20.23
CA TYR A 197 9.84 5.71 20.75
C TYR A 197 8.68 5.74 21.76
N GLY A 198 7.97 4.62 21.97
CA GLY A 198 6.84 4.55 22.90
C GLY A 198 5.59 5.32 22.46
N LYS A 199 5.51 5.72 21.18
CA LYS A 199 4.42 6.55 20.62
C LYS A 199 3.87 5.95 19.33
N SER A 200 2.65 6.36 18.96
CA SER A 200 2.10 6.04 17.64
C SER A 200 2.89 6.72 16.53
N TYR A 201 2.95 6.10 15.36
CA TYR A 201 3.64 6.63 14.19
C TYR A 201 3.11 8.03 13.79
N SER A 202 1.82 8.28 13.97
CA SER A 202 1.21 9.59 13.72
C SER A 202 1.69 10.70 14.66
N GLU A 203 2.18 10.35 15.85
CA GLU A 203 2.67 11.29 16.88
C GLU A 203 4.17 11.53 16.81
N LEU A 204 4.89 10.78 15.97
CA LEU A 204 6.31 10.94 15.76
C LEU A 204 6.64 12.26 15.04
N ASP A 205 7.82 12.80 15.32
CA ASP A 205 8.37 13.90 14.53
C ASP A 205 8.81 13.45 13.12
N GLY A 206 9.07 14.40 12.22
CA GLY A 206 9.43 14.08 10.83
C GLY A 206 10.68 13.19 10.71
N ASN A 207 11.69 13.40 11.56
CA ASN A 207 12.93 12.62 11.52
C ASN A 207 12.71 11.19 12.03
N GLN A 208 11.94 11.02 13.10
CA GLN A 208 11.54 9.73 13.65
C GLN A 208 10.69 8.94 12.65
N GLN A 209 9.76 9.62 11.97
CA GLN A 209 8.98 9.02 10.88
C GLN A 209 9.87 8.57 9.73
N GLU A 210 10.88 9.37 9.35
CA GLU A 210 11.86 8.98 8.32
C GLU A 210 12.61 7.71 8.69
N VAL A 211 13.04 7.54 9.94
CA VAL A 211 13.69 6.30 10.41
C VAL A 211 12.76 5.09 10.22
N CYS A 212 11.51 5.19 10.67
CA CYS A 212 10.54 4.10 10.50
C CYS A 212 10.21 3.83 9.02
N GLN A 213 10.16 4.87 8.18
CA GLN A 213 9.96 4.75 6.74
C GLN A 213 11.16 4.12 6.03
N GLN A 214 12.38 4.42 6.46
CA GLN A 214 13.59 3.81 5.91
C GLN A 214 13.65 2.33 6.28
N TYR A 215 13.30 1.99 7.51
CA TYR A 215 13.27 0.61 7.98
C TYR A 215 12.21 -0.23 7.22
N TYR A 216 10.96 0.23 7.22
CA TYR A 216 9.88 -0.36 6.41
C TYR A 216 9.65 0.46 5.15
N LYS A 217 10.64 0.45 4.24
CA LYS A 217 10.55 1.15 2.95
C LYS A 217 9.42 0.56 2.11
N LEU A 218 8.48 1.42 1.71
CA LEU A 218 7.35 1.03 0.88
C LEU A 218 7.84 0.54 -0.49
N LYS A 219 7.52 -0.70 -0.85
CA LYS A 219 7.92 -1.35 -2.10
C LYS A 219 6.75 -2.08 -2.76
N ILE A 220 5.64 -1.36 -2.91
CA ILE A 220 4.47 -1.81 -3.65
C ILE A 220 4.54 -1.24 -5.06
N TYR A 221 4.48 -2.10 -6.07
CA TYR A 221 4.50 -1.71 -7.48
C TYR A 221 3.24 -2.21 -8.18
N GLU A 222 2.60 -1.32 -8.93
CA GLU A 222 1.54 -1.72 -9.86
C GLU A 222 2.21 -2.25 -11.13
N ALA A 223 2.13 -3.57 -11.34
CA ALA A 223 2.75 -4.21 -12.48
C ALA A 223 1.72 -4.46 -13.58
N LYS A 224 2.12 -4.30 -14.85
CA LYS A 224 1.41 -4.98 -15.94
C LYS A 224 1.75 -6.48 -15.86
N PRO A 225 0.84 -7.40 -16.24
CA PRO A 225 0.97 -8.85 -16.00
C PRO A 225 2.22 -9.58 -16.54
N GLN A 226 3.20 -8.88 -17.14
CA GLN A 226 4.31 -9.47 -17.91
C GLN A 226 5.73 -9.05 -17.46
N GLU A 227 5.93 -8.03 -16.63
CA GLU A 227 7.27 -7.41 -16.51
C GLU A 227 8.19 -7.94 -15.40
N TYR A 228 7.75 -8.82 -14.50
CA TYR A 228 8.60 -9.27 -13.37
C TYR A 228 9.05 -10.73 -13.43
N THR A 229 8.66 -11.48 -14.47
CA THR A 229 8.99 -12.91 -14.58
C THR A 229 10.16 -13.21 -15.53
N GLU A 230 10.64 -12.24 -16.30
CA GLU A 230 11.70 -12.43 -17.29
C GLU A 230 13.06 -11.89 -16.84
N THR A 231 13.61 -12.35 -15.71
CA THR A 231 15.08 -12.25 -15.45
C THR A 231 15.61 -13.43 -14.64
N VAL A 232 15.26 -14.65 -15.03
CA VAL A 232 16.09 -15.83 -14.76
C VAL A 232 16.05 -16.73 -15.99
N GLN A 233 17.01 -16.53 -16.90
CA GLN A 233 17.48 -17.60 -17.78
C GLN A 233 18.55 -18.41 -17.04
#